data_AF-A0A258S6H3-F1
#
_entry.id   AF-A0A258S6H3-F1
#
_cell.length_a   1.000
_cell.length_b   1.000
_cell.length_c   1.000
_cell.angle_alpha   90.00
_cell.angle_beta   90.00
_cell.angle_gamma   90.00
#
_symmetry.space_group_name_H-M   'P 1'
#
loop_
_entity.id
_entity.type
_entity.pdbx_description
1 polymer ?
#
loop_
_entity_poly.entity_id
_entity_poly.type
_entity_poly.pdbx_seq_one_letter_code
_entity_poly.pdbx_strand_id
1 'polypeptide(L)' 'MSGRALLAIGCNAYDHLDPLTCAEADADALFRLLIEPSIGDYDVVRSRLLLSPTLQDVRGALATMLFSMARRWMR' A
#
# COMPACT_ATOMS: atom_id res chain seq x y z
N MET A 1 10.84 1.89 -15.44
CA MET A 1 10.27 1.53 -14.12
C MET A 1 10.80 2.53 -13.10
N SER A 2 9.93 3.36 -12.56
CA SER A 2 10.30 4.29 -11.50
C SER A 2 10.70 3.52 -10.22
N GLY A 3 11.67 4.05 -9.47
CA GLY A 3 12.10 3.50 -8.17
C GLY A 3 11.13 3.78 -7.03
N ARG A 4 9.94 4.35 -7.30
CA ARG A 4 8.94 4.74 -6.30
C ARG A 4 8.05 3.55 -5.94
N ALA A 5 7.72 3.43 -4.66
CA ALA A 5 6.79 2.43 -4.14
C ALA A 5 5.68 3.15 -3.35
N LEU A 6 4.46 2.63 -3.43
CA LEU A 6 3.29 3.18 -2.76
C LEU A 6 2.76 2.20 -1.71
N LEU A 7 2.40 2.70 -0.54
CA LEU A 7 1.56 1.98 0.41
C LEU A 7 0.26 2.77 0.59
N ALA A 8 -0.83 2.28 0.01
CA ALA A 8 -2.17 2.85 0.17
C ALA A 8 -2.93 2.09 1.27
N ILE A 9 -3.54 2.83 2.19
CA ILE A 9 -4.28 2.27 3.33
C ILE A 9 -5.63 2.96 3.43
N GLY A 10 -6.70 2.18 3.44
CA GLY A 10 -8.06 2.65 3.71
C GLY A 10 -8.71 1.79 4.79
N CYS A 11 -9.27 2.40 5.83
CA CYS A 11 -9.85 1.68 6.97
C CYS A 11 -11.33 2.03 7.13
N ASN A 12 -12.20 1.08 6.80
CA ASN A 12 -13.63 1.17 7.07
C ASN A 12 -13.99 0.51 8.41
N ALA A 13 -13.35 -0.61 8.76
CA ALA A 13 -13.64 -1.35 9.98
C ALA A 13 -12.76 -0.90 11.15
N TYR A 14 -13.41 -0.74 12.31
CA TYR A 14 -12.76 -0.44 13.59
C TYR A 14 -13.46 -1.25 14.69
N ASP A 15 -12.69 -1.73 15.67
CA ASP A 15 -13.25 -2.53 16.77
C ASP A 15 -14.01 -1.67 17.82
N HIS A 16 -13.71 -0.38 17.88
CA HIS A 16 -14.16 0.52 18.96
C HIS A 16 -14.75 1.85 18.46
N LEU A 17 -14.91 1.99 17.14
CA LEU A 17 -15.49 3.15 16.49
C LEU A 17 -16.53 2.69 15.48
N ASP A 18 -17.44 3.60 15.13
CA ASP A 18 -18.38 3.34 14.05
C ASP A 18 -17.62 3.12 12.73
N PRO A 19 -18.10 2.20 11.88
CA PRO A 19 -17.48 1.93 10.61
C PRO A 19 -17.59 3.14 9.67
N LEU A 20 -16.54 3.35 8.87
CA LEU A 20 -16.58 4.27 7.74
C LEU A 20 -17.07 3.54 6.49
N THR A 21 -17.56 4.29 5.51
CA THR A 21 -18.13 3.72 4.27
C THR A 21 -17.27 3.96 3.03
N CYS A 22 -16.34 4.90 3.05
CA CYS A 22 -15.63 5.34 1.83
C CYS A 22 -14.11 5.16 1.88
N ALA A 23 -13.50 4.96 3.05
CA ALA A 23 -12.04 5.00 3.17
C ALA A 23 -11.33 3.90 2.34
N GLU A 24 -11.91 2.69 2.28
CA GLU A 24 -11.39 1.62 1.44
C GLU A 24 -11.53 1.91 -0.06
N ALA A 25 -12.65 2.51 -0.46
CA ALA A 25 -12.89 2.87 -1.85
C ALA A 25 -11.95 3.99 -2.31
N ASP A 26 -11.70 4.98 -1.44
CA ASP A 26 -10.75 6.07 -1.69
C ASP A 26 -9.33 5.52 -1.87
N ALA A 27 -8.92 4.58 -1.00
CA ALA A 27 -7.60 3.95 -1.08
C ALA A 27 -7.43 3.10 -2.34
N ASP A 28 -8.42 2.30 -2.74
CA ASP A 28 -8.39 1.51 -3.99
C ASP A 28 -8.32 2.42 -5.22
N ALA A 29 -9.15 3.48 -5.27
CA ALA A 29 -9.16 4.43 -6.38
C ALA A 29 -7.80 5.14 -6.53
N LEU A 30 -7.24 5.64 -5.44
CA LEU A 30 -5.92 6.27 -5.43
C LEU A 30 -4.82 5.29 -5.81
N PHE A 31 -4.86 4.05 -5.31
CA PHE A 31 -3.86 3.05 -5.63
C PHE A 31 -3.83 2.76 -7.13
N ARG A 32 -4.99 2.50 -7.74
CA ARG A 32 -5.12 2.24 -9.18
C ARG A 32 -4.60 3.41 -10.02
N LEU A 33 -4.94 4.63 -9.63
CA LEU A 33 -4.51 5.83 -10.34
C LEU A 33 -3.00 6.06 -10.23
N LEU A 34 -2.38 5.73 -9.09
CA LEU A 34 -0.95 5.97 -8.88
C LEU A 34 -0.06 4.85 -9.47
N ILE A 35 -0.54 3.62 -9.59
CA ILE A 35 0.22 2.57 -10.31
C ILE A 35 0.13 2.69 -11.83
N GLU A 36 -0.85 3.43 -12.35
CA GLU A 36 -1.01 3.68 -13.78
C GLU A 36 0.24 4.40 -14.33
N PRO A 37 0.97 3.81 -15.30
CA PRO A 37 2.23 4.36 -15.81
C PRO A 37 2.10 5.76 -16.39
N SER A 38 0.93 6.09 -16.96
CA SER A 38 0.68 7.41 -17.56
C SER A 38 0.37 8.51 -16.53
N ILE A 39 0.09 8.16 -15.27
CA ILE A 39 -0.32 9.12 -14.22
C ILE A 39 0.70 9.16 -13.10
N GLY A 40 0.88 8.04 -12.40
CA GLY A 40 1.73 7.97 -11.22
C GLY A 40 3.05 7.24 -11.46
N ASP A 41 3.09 6.21 -12.30
CA ASP A 41 4.26 5.33 -12.53
C ASP A 41 4.91 4.84 -11.22
N TYR A 42 4.10 4.48 -10.23
CA TYR A 42 4.55 3.74 -9.06
C TYR A 42 4.74 2.27 -9.42
N ASP A 43 5.80 1.65 -8.90
CA ASP A 43 6.11 0.25 -9.18
C ASP A 43 5.02 -0.66 -8.59
N VAL A 44 4.24 -1.31 -9.45
CA VAL A 44 3.15 -2.22 -9.04
C VAL A 44 3.63 -3.40 -8.20
N VAL A 45 4.83 -3.92 -8.44
CA VAL A 45 5.40 -5.07 -7.71
C VAL A 45 5.82 -4.66 -6.31
N ARG A 46 6.29 -3.42 -6.15
CA ARG A 46 6.73 -2.87 -4.85
C ARG A 46 5.61 -2.18 -4.08
N SER A 47 4.52 -1.82 -4.74
CA SER A 47 3.40 -1.10 -4.13
C SER A 47 2.39 -2.05 -3.51
N ARG A 48 1.70 -1.61 -2.45
CA ARG A 48 0.71 -2.40 -1.71
C ARG A 48 -0.53 -1.57 -1.40
N LEU A 49 -1.69 -2.22 -1.44
CA LEU A 49 -2.98 -1.71 -0.99
C LEU A 49 -3.42 -2.54 0.22
N LEU A 50 -3.82 -1.88 1.29
CA LEU A 50 -4.35 -2.50 2.51
C LEU A 50 -5.72 -1.92 2.83
N LEU A 51 -6.72 -2.78 3.01
CA LEU A 51 -8.11 -2.41 3.30
C LEU A 51 -8.51 -2.95 4.68
N SER A 52 -8.91 -2.05 5.57
CA SER A 52 -9.14 -2.28 7.00
C SER A 52 -8.10 -3.22 7.66
N PRO A 53 -6.78 -2.95 7.47
CA PRO A 53 -5.74 -3.82 7.99
C PRO A 53 -5.61 -3.77 9.51
N THR A 54 -5.02 -4.81 10.08
CA THR A 54 -4.48 -4.74 11.43
C THR A 54 -3.15 -3.97 11.44
N LEU A 55 -2.72 -3.53 12.63
CA LEU A 55 -1.37 -2.95 12.80
C LEU A 55 -0.26 -3.93 12.36
N GLN A 56 -0.48 -5.24 12.56
CA GLN A 56 0.46 -6.27 12.15
C GLN A 56 0.61 -6.34 10.63
N ASP A 57 -0.50 -6.20 9.89
CA ASP A 57 -0.48 -6.18 8.42
C ASP A 57 0.29 -4.97 7.89
N VAL A 58 0.05 -3.79 8.49
CA VAL A 58 0.78 -2.56 8.14
C VAL A 58 2.28 -2.74 8.37
N ARG A 59 2.68 -3.30 9.52
CA ARG A 59 4.09 -3.58 9.83
C ARG A 59 4.70 -4.58 8.85
N GLY A 60 3.99 -5.64 8.51
CA GLY A 60 4.45 -6.67 7.57
C GLY A 60 4.64 -6.12 6.15
N ALA A 61 3.69 -5.32 5.68
CA ALA A 61 3.77 -4.65 4.39
C ALA A 61 4.97 -3.69 4.33
N LEU A 62 5.13 -2.83 5.34
CA LEU A 62 6.24 -1.88 5.40
C LEU A 62 7.59 -2.58 5.44
N ALA A 63 7.74 -3.61 6.28
CA ALA A 63 8.98 -4.40 6.36
C ALA A 63 9.32 -5.06 5.02
N THR A 64 8.32 -5.61 4.33
CA THR A 64 8.50 -6.20 3.00
C THR A 64 8.94 -5.16 1.99
N MET A 65 8.30 -3.99 1.97
CA MET A 65 8.61 -2.92 1.02
C MET A 65 10.02 -2.34 1.21
N LEU A 66 10.47 -2.19 2.46
CA LEU A 66 11.78 -1.64 2.78
C LEU A 66 12.91 -2.66 2.61
N PHE A 67 12.71 -3.90 3.04
CA PHE A 67 13.82 -4.85 3.23
C PHE A 67 13.83 -6.04 2.27
N SER A 68 12.77 -6.30 1.50
CA SER A 68 12.80 -7.37 0.49
C SER A 68 13.79 -7.10 -0.65
N MET A 69 14.20 -5.84 -0.84
CA MET A 69 15.18 -5.42 -1.84
C MET A 69 16.63 -5.31 -1.34
N ALA A 70 16.86 -5.22 -0.02
CA ALA A 70 18.21 -5.07 0.57
C ALA A 70 19.12 -6.29 0.30
N ARG A 71 18.54 -7.45 -0.01
CA ARG A 71 19.30 -8.67 -0.36
C ARG A 71 19.87 -8.69 -1.77
N ARG A 72 19.60 -7.70 -2.62
CA ARG A 72 20.04 -7.68 -4.03
C ARG A 72 21.38 -6.96 -4.27
N TRP A 73 21.86 -6.19 -3.30
CA TRP A 73 23.11 -5.40 -3.40
C TRP A 73 24.29 -5.99 -2.61
N MET A 74 24.13 -7.19 -2.04
CA MET A 74 25.18 -7.97 -1.35
C MET A 74 25.64 -9.19 -2.18
N ARG A 75 25.66 -9.05 -3.51
CA ARG A 75 26.31 -10.02 -4.42
C ARG A 75 27.12 -9.27 -5.45
#